data_AF-A0A371LVR1-F1
#
_entry.id   AF-A0A371LVR1-F1
#
_cell.length_a   1.000
_cell.length_b   1.000
_cell.length_c   1.000
_cell.angle_alpha   90.00
_cell.angle_beta   90.00
_cell.angle_gamma   90.00
#
_symmetry.space_group_name_H-M   'P 1'
#
loop_
_entity.id
_entity.type
_entity.pdbx_description
1 polymer ?
#
loop_
_entity_poly.entity_id
_entity_poly.type
_entity_poly.pdbx_seq_one_letter_code
_entity_poly.pdbx_strand_id
1 'polypeptide(L)'
;MNRRRLTLVGVALAALVATAGVAAAAPSENAQQSGPEAGQQGPPGELPGPVPEFVSDIHDLVSDFLNEALDGSLGDSLSDLATDFSGA
;
A
#
# COMPACT_ATOMS: atom_id res chain seq x y z
N MET A 1 -1.96 13.42 31.63
CA MET A 1 -1.89 12.17 30.84
C MET A 1 -2.48 11.04 31.67
N ASN A 2 -3.67 10.58 31.29
CA ASN A 2 -4.56 9.84 32.19
C ASN A 2 -4.21 8.35 32.14
N ARG A 3 -3.72 7.79 33.26
CA ARG A 3 -3.26 6.39 33.41
C ARG A 3 -4.23 5.33 32.89
N ARG A 4 -5.54 5.64 32.85
CA ARG A 4 -6.58 4.78 32.26
C ARG A 4 -6.53 4.66 30.73
N ARG A 5 -6.06 5.70 30.03
CA ARG A 5 -5.86 5.65 28.57
C ARG A 5 -4.65 4.77 28.21
N LEU A 6 -3.63 4.74 29.07
CA LEU A 6 -2.44 3.91 28.88
C LEU A 6 -2.76 2.41 28.95
N THR A 7 -3.69 2.00 29.83
CA THR A 7 -4.03 0.57 30.02
C THR A 7 -4.89 0.00 28.88
N LEU A 8 -5.76 0.81 28.27
CA LEU A 8 -6.63 0.35 27.18
C LEU A 8 -5.86 0.09 25.87
N VAL A 9 -4.81 0.86 25.57
CA VAL A 9 -4.00 0.69 24.36
C VAL A 9 -3.17 -0.61 24.41
N GLY A 10 -2.67 -1.00 25.58
CA GLY A 10 -1.84 -2.20 25.74
C GLY A 10 -2.59 -3.52 25.49
N VAL A 11 -3.88 -3.58 25.85
CA VAL A 11 -4.69 -4.81 25.65
C VAL A 11 -5.08 -4.99 24.18
N ALA A 12 -5.32 -3.89 23.45
CA ALA A 12 -5.62 -3.95 22.03
C ALA A 12 -4.41 -4.42 21.19
N LEU A 13 -3.18 -4.03 21.56
CA LEU A 13 -1.97 -4.45 20.86
C LEU A 13 -1.68 -5.96 21.01
N ALA A 14 -1.97 -6.53 22.18
CA ALA A 14 -1.74 -7.95 22.45
C ALA A 14 -2.70 -8.89 21.68
N ALA A 15 -3.92 -8.44 21.39
CA ALA A 15 -4.89 -9.21 20.62
C ALA A 15 -4.53 -9.28 19.11
N LEU A 16 -3.85 -8.26 18.59
CA LEU A 16 -3.53 -8.15 17.16
C LEU A 16 -2.36 -9.07 16.73
N VAL A 17 -1.46 -9.44 17.65
CA VAL A 17 -0.27 -10.26 17.35
C VAL A 17 -0.59 -11.77 17.27
N ALA A 18 -1.71 -12.22 17.84
CA ALA A 18 -2.01 -13.64 17.98
C ALA A 18 -2.60 -14.33 16.73
N THR A 19 -2.84 -13.62 15.63
CA THR A 19 -3.59 -14.13 14.46
C THR A 19 -2.76 -14.34 13.20
N ALA A 20 -1.44 -14.10 13.23
CA ALA A 20 -0.55 -14.35 12.09
C ALA A 20 -0.17 -15.84 12.00
N GLY A 21 -1.06 -16.66 11.42
CA GLY A 21 -0.75 -18.04 11.04
C GLY A 21 0.18 -18.09 9.82
N VAL A 22 1.26 -18.88 9.90
CA VAL A 22 2.18 -19.12 8.77
C VAL A 22 1.65 -20.25 7.89
N ALA A 23 1.29 -19.95 6.64
CA ALA A 23 0.97 -20.96 5.65
C ALA A 23 2.25 -21.30 4.86
N ALA A 24 2.85 -22.46 5.16
CA ALA A 24 3.93 -23.02 4.34
C ALA A 24 3.33 -23.62 3.06
N ALA A 25 3.61 -23.03 1.90
CA ALA A 25 3.22 -23.59 0.61
C ALA A 25 4.11 -24.79 0.28
N ALA A 26 3.52 -26.00 0.25
CA ALA A 26 4.20 -27.20 -0.24
C ALA A 26 4.30 -27.16 -1.78
N PRO A 27 5.43 -27.58 -2.38
CA PRO A 27 5.57 -27.63 -3.84
C PRO A 27 4.63 -28.71 -4.41
N SER A 28 3.85 -28.33 -5.41
CA SER A 28 2.86 -29.20 -6.06
C SER A 28 3.53 -30.01 -7.17
N GLU A 29 3.49 -31.34 -7.08
CA GLU A 29 4.12 -32.31 -8.00
C GLU A 29 3.37 -32.49 -9.34
N ASN A 30 2.77 -31.43 -9.88
CA ASN A 30 2.04 -31.47 -11.15
C ASN A 30 2.78 -30.70 -12.28
N ALA A 31 4.11 -30.82 -12.32
CA ALA A 31 4.96 -30.21 -13.36
C ALA A 31 5.00 -31.02 -14.68
N GLN A 32 3.91 -31.70 -15.04
CA GLN A 32 3.84 -32.46 -16.29
C GLN A 32 2.48 -32.26 -16.92
N GLN A 33 2.37 -31.23 -17.76
CA GLN A 33 1.65 -31.21 -19.04
C GLN A 33 1.72 -29.79 -19.61
N SER A 34 2.91 -29.37 -20.05
CA SER A 34 3.09 -28.20 -20.89
C SER A 34 2.63 -28.54 -22.31
N GLY A 35 1.32 -28.44 -22.56
CA GLY A 35 0.80 -28.29 -23.92
C GLY A 35 1.17 -26.91 -24.48
N PRO A 36 1.07 -26.68 -25.81
CA PRO A 36 1.45 -25.42 -26.47
C PRO A 36 0.65 -24.18 -26.01
N GLU A 37 -0.24 -24.32 -25.03
CA GLU A 37 -1.09 -23.27 -24.46
C GLU A 37 -0.67 -22.86 -23.03
N ALA A 38 0.38 -23.49 -22.48
CA ALA A 38 0.90 -23.19 -21.13
C ALA A 38 1.54 -21.79 -20.99
N GLY A 39 1.67 -21.04 -22.08
CA GLY A 39 2.22 -19.67 -22.11
C GLY A 39 1.19 -18.56 -21.85
N GLN A 40 -0.09 -18.89 -21.63
CA GLN A 40 -1.18 -17.90 -21.52
C GLN A 40 -1.69 -17.69 -20.08
N GLN A 41 -1.09 -18.37 -19.09
CA GLN A 41 -1.47 -18.29 -17.67
C GLN A 41 -0.49 -17.41 -16.85
N GLY A 42 -0.14 -16.25 -17.39
CA GLY A 42 0.62 -15.23 -16.67
C GLY A 42 -0.10 -13.88 -16.74
N PRO A 43 0.16 -12.95 -15.81
CA PRO A 43 -0.07 -11.54 -16.07
C PRO A 43 0.47 -11.19 -17.45
N PRO A 44 -0.15 -10.25 -18.18
CA PRO A 44 0.32 -9.86 -19.51
C PRO A 44 1.84 -9.70 -19.50
N GLY A 45 2.51 -10.27 -20.51
CA GLY A 45 3.97 -10.39 -20.54
C GLY A 45 4.71 -9.05 -20.58
N GLU A 46 3.99 -7.95 -20.73
CA GLU A 46 4.52 -6.60 -20.64
C GLU A 46 4.10 -5.93 -19.33
N LEU A 47 5.06 -5.32 -18.65
CA LEU A 47 4.78 -4.48 -17.51
C LEU A 47 4.12 -3.18 -17.99
N PRO A 48 3.14 -2.65 -17.26
CA PRO A 48 2.60 -1.34 -17.56
C PRO A 48 3.72 -0.28 -17.55
N GLY A 49 3.50 0.79 -18.30
CA GLY A 49 4.40 1.92 -18.31
C GLY A 49 4.59 2.53 -16.90
N PRO A 50 5.65 3.32 -16.70
CA PRO A 50 5.88 4.03 -15.45
C PRO A 50 4.67 4.86 -15.05
N VAL A 51 4.37 4.88 -13.76
CA VAL A 51 3.36 5.80 -13.22
C VAL A 51 3.82 7.26 -13.43
N PRO A 52 2.90 8.19 -13.67
CA PRO A 52 3.24 9.61 -13.79
C PRO A 52 3.83 10.17 -12.48
N GLU A 53 4.73 11.14 -12.60
CA GLU A 53 5.37 11.81 -11.45
C GLU A 53 4.36 12.45 -10.49
N PHE A 54 3.21 12.91 -10.99
CA PHE A 54 2.11 13.40 -10.18
C PHE A 54 1.71 12.46 -9.03
N VAL A 55 1.79 11.14 -9.24
CA VAL A 55 1.49 10.18 -8.17
C VAL A 55 2.59 10.16 -7.12
N SER A 56 3.86 10.27 -7.52
CA SER A 56 4.98 10.42 -6.59
C SER A 56 4.81 11.68 -5.73
N ASP A 57 4.42 12.80 -6.34
CA ASP A 57 4.17 14.06 -5.62
C ASP A 57 3.03 13.92 -4.57
N ILE A 58 1.97 13.16 -4.89
CA ILE A 58 0.92 12.83 -3.92
C ILE A 58 1.49 12.02 -2.75
N HIS A 59 2.35 11.05 -3.04
CA HIS A 59 2.94 10.20 -2.01
C HIS A 59 3.87 10.96 -1.06
N ASP A 60 4.60 11.95 -1.56
CA ASP A 60 5.43 12.84 -0.75
C ASP A 60 4.55 13.69 0.18
N LEU A 61 3.46 14.25 -0.33
CA LEU A 61 2.52 15.06 0.44
C LEU A 61 1.82 14.26 1.55
N VAL A 62 1.43 13.01 1.27
CA VAL A 62 0.87 12.09 2.26
C VAL A 62 1.91 11.74 3.32
N SER A 63 3.17 11.53 2.91
CA SER A 63 4.26 11.23 3.84
C SER A 63 4.52 12.40 4.78
N ASP A 64 4.54 13.64 4.28
CA ASP A 64 4.69 14.84 5.10
C ASP A 64 3.54 15.02 6.08
N PHE A 65 2.30 14.75 5.65
CA PHE A 65 1.13 14.79 6.54
C PHE A 65 1.25 13.77 7.68
N LEU A 66 1.64 12.54 7.36
CA LEU A 66 1.81 11.47 8.36
C LEU A 66 2.96 11.72 9.34
N ASN A 67 3.99 12.45 8.90
CA ASN A 67 5.10 12.87 9.76
C ASN A 67 4.82 14.18 10.51
N GLU A 68 3.60 14.72 10.42
CA GLU A 68 3.23 16.03 10.99
C GLU A 68 4.14 17.18 10.50
N ALA A 69 4.75 17.01 9.32
CA ALA A 69 5.63 17.98 8.66
C ALA A 69 4.88 18.91 7.69
N LEU A 70 3.67 18.52 7.29
CA LEU A 70 2.80 19.33 6.43
C LEU A 70 2.16 20.47 7.23
N ASP A 71 2.25 21.70 6.72
CA ASP A 71 1.50 22.83 7.26
C ASP A 71 0.06 22.80 6.74
N GLY A 72 -0.91 22.61 7.64
CA GLY A 72 -2.33 22.63 7.29
C GLY A 72 -2.93 21.27 6.90
N SER A 73 -3.85 21.28 5.94
CA SER A 73 -4.66 20.11 5.57
C SER A 73 -4.14 19.46 4.30
N LEU A 74 -3.93 18.14 4.34
CA LEU A 74 -3.59 17.34 3.16
C LEU A 74 -4.53 17.59 1.97
N GLY A 75 -5.83 17.76 2.23
CA GLY A 75 -6.81 17.94 1.17
C GLY A 75 -6.66 19.27 0.42
N ASP A 76 -6.20 20.33 1.10
CA ASP A 76 -6.00 21.65 0.49
C ASP A 76 -4.78 21.61 -0.43
N SER A 77 -3.65 21.16 0.10
CA SER A 77 -2.41 20.99 -0.66
C SER A 77 -2.55 20.01 -1.83
N LEU A 78 -3.35 18.93 -1.67
CA LEU A 78 -3.64 18.00 -2.76
C LEU A 78 -4.52 18.63 -3.84
N SER A 79 -5.48 19.48 -3.46
CA SER A 79 -6.34 20.20 -4.41
C SER A 79 -5.54 21.22 -5.22
N ASP A 80 -4.59 21.91 -4.59
CA ASP A 80 -3.68 22.83 -5.27
C ASP A 80 -2.78 22.08 -6.26
N LEU A 81 -2.17 20.97 -5.84
CA LEU A 81 -1.36 20.10 -6.71
C LEU A 81 -2.16 19.58 -7.91
N ALA A 82 -3.42 19.18 -7.70
CA ALA A 82 -4.28 18.70 -8.77
C ALA A 82 -4.67 19.81 -9.76
N THR A 83 -4.87 21.05 -9.27
CA THR A 83 -5.13 22.22 -10.12
C THR A 83 -3.92 22.54 -11.00
N ASP A 84 -2.72 22.54 -10.42
CA ASP A 84 -1.45 22.73 -11.14
C ASP A 84 -1.26 21.67 -12.24
N PHE A 85 -1.46 20.39 -11.91
CA PHE A 85 -1.39 19.30 -12.88
C PHE A 85 -2.44 19.41 -14.00
N SER A 86 -3.66 19.86 -13.68
CA SER A 86 -4.73 20.04 -14.65
C SER A 86 -4.56 21.31 -15.51
N GLY A 87 -3.66 22.23 -15.13
CA GLY A 87 -3.48 23.53 -15.79
C GLY A 87 -4.72 24.44 -15.73
N ALA A 88 -5.58 24.25 -14.74
CA ALA A 88 -6.88 24.92 -14.59
C ALA A 88 -6.78 26.21 -13.74
#